data_AF-A0A5C5VAJ0-F1
#
_entry.id   AF-A0A5C5VAJ0-F1
#
_cell.length_a   1.000
_cell.length_b   1.000
_cell.length_c   1.000
_cell.angle_alpha   90.00
_cell.angle_beta   90.00
_cell.angle_gamma   90.00
#
_symmetry.space_group_name_H-M   'P 1'
#
loop_
_entity.id
_entity.type
_entity.pdbx_description
1 polymer ?
#
loop_
_entity_poly.entity_id
_entity_poly.type
_entity_poly.pdbx_seq_one_letter_code
_entity_poly.pdbx_strand_id
1 'polypeptide(L)'
;MSRLTLLQGLLLNFKGEIEPRRREYLPKKEAYEQLKLHTGQDFGEDIDAWQQWIQDHPTSVRSKDASSDASRMVSNFLSKK
;
A
#
# COMPACT_ATOMS: atom_id res chain seq x y z
N MET A 1 -9.39 8.07 17.27
CA MET A 1 -8.77 6.78 16.91
C MET A 1 -8.34 6.86 15.46
N SER A 2 -7.04 6.82 15.19
CA SER A 2 -6.52 6.81 13.82
C SER A 2 -6.95 5.51 13.14
N ARG A 3 -7.62 5.59 11.98
CA ARG A 3 -7.93 4.40 11.19
C ARG A 3 -6.60 3.82 10.73
N LEU A 4 -6.29 2.59 11.14
CA LEU A 4 -5.16 1.85 10.57
C LEU A 4 -5.39 1.71 9.06
N THR A 5 -4.39 2.06 8.27
CA THR A 5 -4.42 1.78 6.83
C THR A 5 -4.29 0.28 6.59
N LEU A 6 -4.70 -0.18 5.40
CA LEU A 6 -4.56 -1.60 5.02
C LEU A 6 -3.13 -2.11 5.25
N LEU A 7 -2.13 -1.37 4.77
CA LEU A 7 -0.72 -1.75 4.90
C LEU A 7 -0.25 -1.77 6.35
N GLN A 8 -0.71 -0.84 7.19
CA GLN A 8 -0.41 -0.85 8.62
C GLN A 8 -1.00 -2.09 9.30
N GLY A 9 -2.24 -2.46 8.98
CA GLY A 9 -2.87 -3.68 9.50
C GLY A 9 -2.12 -4.94 9.07
N LEU A 10 -1.68 -5.00 7.82
CA LEU A 10 -0.86 -6.12 7.32
C LEU A 10 0.51 -6.18 8.02
N LEU A 11 1.17 -5.04 8.23
CA LEU A 11 2.44 -4.98 8.96
C LEU A 11 2.27 -5.46 10.42
N LEU A 12 1.21 -5.05 11.11
CA LEU A 12 0.93 -5.50 12.48
C LEU A 12 0.68 -7.02 12.54
N ASN A 13 -0.02 -7.59 11.55
CA ASN A 13 -0.17 -9.04 11.44
C ASN A 13 1.16 -9.74 11.15
N PHE A 14 2.01 -9.15 10.29
CA PHE A 14 3.33 -9.70 10.00
C PHE A 14 4.27 -9.68 11.23
N LYS A 15 4.15 -8.65 12.08
CA LYS A 15 4.81 -8.58 13.40
C LYS A 15 4.23 -9.58 14.41
N GLY A 16 3.02 -10.10 14.17
CA GLY A 16 2.31 -10.96 15.13
C GLY A 16 1.67 -10.19 16.29
N GLU A 17 1.46 -8.89 16.14
CA GLU A 17 0.88 -8.04 17.19
C GLU A 17 -0.66 -8.12 17.24
N ILE A 18 -1.29 -8.68 16.20
CA ILE A 18 -2.74 -8.89 16.13
C ILE A 18 -3.08 -10.30 16.62
N GLU A 19 -3.93 -10.37 17.64
CA GLU A 19 -4.37 -11.63 18.22
C GLU A 19 -5.40 -12.36 17.33
N PRO A 20 -5.42 -13.71 17.31
CA PRO A 20 -6.35 -14.51 16.50
C PRO A 20 -7.84 -14.26 16.72
N ARG A 21 -8.22 -13.66 17.85
CA ARG A 21 -9.62 -13.34 18.18
C ARG A 21 -10.12 -12.08 17.49
N ARG A 22 -9.22 -11.30 16.89
CA ARG A 22 -9.55 -10.05 16.21
C ARG A 22 -9.98 -10.32 14.77
N ARG A 23 -10.91 -9.52 14.28
CA ARG A 23 -11.45 -9.68 12.92
C ARG A 23 -10.39 -9.41 11.85
N GLU A 24 -9.45 -8.52 12.15
CA GLU A 24 -8.33 -8.15 11.31
C GLU A 24 -7.14 -9.11 11.39
N TYR A 25 -7.24 -10.20 12.15
CA TYR A 25 -6.18 -11.21 12.24
C TYR A 25 -5.92 -11.89 10.90
N LEU A 26 -4.64 -11.99 10.58
CA LEU A 26 -4.12 -12.70 9.44
C LEU A 26 -2.82 -13.40 9.86
N PRO A 27 -2.63 -14.70 9.51
CA PRO A 27 -1.38 -15.40 9.82
C PRO A 27 -0.16 -14.64 9.26
N LYS A 28 0.97 -14.65 10.00
CA LYS A 28 2.22 -13.96 9.64
C LYS A 28 2.59 -14.16 8.15
N LYS A 29 2.55 -15.41 7.68
CA LYS A 29 2.89 -15.76 6.29
C LYS A 29 1.94 -15.12 5.28
N GLU A 30 0.63 -15.11 5.57
CA GLU A 30 -0.35 -14.50 4.68
C GLU A 30 -0.21 -12.98 4.68
N ALA A 31 0.05 -12.37 5.83
CA ALA A 31 0.32 -10.94 5.93
C ALA A 31 1.54 -10.51 5.11
N TYR A 32 2.60 -11.30 5.11
CA TYR A 32 3.77 -11.11 4.28
C TYR A 32 3.45 -11.17 2.77
N GLU A 33 2.73 -12.20 2.33
CA GLU A 33 2.35 -12.33 0.90
C GLU A 33 1.43 -11.18 0.46
N GLN A 34 0.52 -10.73 1.33
CA GLN A 34 -0.34 -9.58 1.06
C GLN A 34 0.46 -8.27 1.00
N LEU A 35 1.45 -8.06 1.88
CA LEU A 35 2.36 -6.92 1.80
C LEU A 35 3.04 -6.89 0.43
N LYS A 36 3.63 -8.00 0.00
CA LYS A 36 4.27 -8.11 -1.32
C LYS A 36 3.30 -7.84 -2.47
N LEU A 37 2.09 -8.39 -2.41
CA LEU A 37 1.08 -8.23 -3.44
C LEU A 37 0.66 -6.75 -3.61
N HIS A 38 0.49 -6.05 -2.49
CA HIS A 38 0.00 -4.67 -2.47
C HIS A 38 1.09 -3.64 -2.79
N THR A 39 2.34 -3.88 -2.39
CA THR A 39 3.45 -2.94 -2.61
C THR A 39 4.27 -3.26 -3.86
N GLY A 40 4.24 -4.51 -4.32
CA GLY A 40 5.15 -5.02 -5.35
C GLY A 40 6.60 -5.14 -4.88
N GLN A 41 6.86 -4.95 -3.58
CA GLN A 41 8.19 -5.00 -2.98
C GLN A 41 8.38 -6.30 -2.20
N ASP A 42 9.63 -6.70 -2.02
CA ASP A 42 10.01 -7.82 -1.16
C ASP A 42 11.23 -7.42 -0.31
N PHE A 43 10.98 -7.15 0.97
CA PHE A 43 12.01 -6.85 1.97
C PHE A 43 12.33 -8.06 2.86
N GLY A 44 11.80 -9.25 2.54
CA GLY A 44 11.91 -10.42 3.43
C GLY A 44 11.27 -10.18 4.80
N GLU A 45 11.95 -10.67 5.84
CA GLU A 45 11.54 -10.48 7.25
C GLU A 45 12.04 -9.17 7.87
N ASP A 46 12.54 -8.23 7.07
CA ASP A 46 12.96 -6.91 7.55
C ASP A 46 11.75 -6.02 7.83
N ILE A 47 11.31 -6.07 9.09
CA ILE A 47 10.17 -5.30 9.61
C ILE A 47 10.41 -3.79 9.52
N ASP A 48 11.65 -3.33 9.71
CA ASP A 48 11.98 -1.91 9.71
C ASP A 48 11.93 -1.36 8.28
N ALA A 49 12.44 -2.11 7.30
CA ALA A 49 12.30 -1.77 5.89
C ALA A 49 10.82 -1.68 5.45
N TRP A 50 9.99 -2.63 5.87
CA TRP A 50 8.54 -2.57 5.63
C TRP A 50 7.91 -1.33 6.26
N GLN A 51 8.25 -1.04 7.50
CA GLN A 51 7.71 0.11 8.23
C GLN A 51 8.09 1.42 7.57
N GLN A 52 9.36 1.59 7.20
CA GLN A 52 9.87 2.77 6.52
C GLN A 52 9.16 2.97 5.17
N TRP A 53 9.07 1.92 4.36
CA TRP A 53 8.42 2.01 3.05
C TRP A 53 6.95 2.44 3.17
N ILE A 54 6.21 1.90 4.15
CA ILE A 54 4.80 2.24 4.40
C ILE A 54 4.65 3.70 4.87
N GLN A 55 5.60 4.21 5.66
CA GLN A 55 5.60 5.62 6.08
C GLN A 55 5.86 6.56 4.90
N ASP A 56 6.76 6.19 4.00
CA ASP A 56 7.10 6.97 2.80
C ASP A 56 5.99 6.91 1.73
N HIS A 57 5.14 5.88 1.77
CA HIS A 57 4.09 5.63 0.76
C HIS A 57 2.70 5.40 1.39
N PRO A 58 2.13 6.39 2.11
CA PRO A 58 0.89 6.21 2.87
C PRO A 58 -0.35 5.89 2.01
N THR A 59 -0.31 6.16 0.70
CA THR A 59 -1.41 5.94 -0.26
C THR A 59 -1.17 4.80 -1.25
N SER A 60 -0.05 4.08 -1.15
CA SER A 60 0.30 3.03 -2.12
C SER A 60 -0.46 1.74 -1.84
N VAL A 61 -1.77 1.76 -2.10
CA VAL A 61 -2.54 0.55 -2.38
C VAL A 61 -2.62 0.52 -3.88
N ARG A 62 -1.89 -0.39 -4.53
CA ARG A 62 -1.81 -0.57 -5.99
C ARG A 62 -3.16 -0.30 -6.67
N SER A 63 -3.40 0.95 -7.05
CA SER A 63 -4.53 1.34 -7.87
C SER A 63 -4.26 0.68 -9.22
N LYS A 64 -5.06 -0.32 -9.54
CA LYS A 64 -5.03 -0.99 -10.83
C LYS A 64 -5.46 -0.06 -11.98
N ASP A 65 -5.74 1.21 -11.67
CA ASP A 65 -6.21 2.25 -12.59
C ASP A 65 -5.32 3.51 -12.51
N ALA A 66 -4.11 3.43 -13.05
CA ALA A 66 -3.40 4.62 -13.55
C ALA A 66 -3.30 4.53 -15.08
N SER A 67 -4.45 4.33 -15.71
CA SER A 67 -4.68 4.59 -17.14
C SER A 67 -5.73 5.70 -17.24
N SER A 68 -5.35 6.93 -16.89
CA SER A 68 -6.00 8.18 -17.31
C SER A 68 -5.38 9.37 -16.58
N ASP A 69 -4.19 9.82 -16.99
CA ASP A 69 -3.91 11.27 -16.99
C ASP A 69 -2.72 11.61 -17.92
N ALA A 70 -2.73 11.09 -19.15
CA ALA A 70 -1.87 11.58 -20.24
C ALA A 70 -2.66 12.35 -21.32
N SER A 71 -3.95 12.64 -21.09
CA SER A 71 -4.82 13.33 -22.05
C SER A 71 -5.05 14.82 -21.76
N ARG A 72 -4.34 15.42 -20.81
CA ARG A 72 -4.46 16.86 -20.48
C ARG A 72 -3.31 17.74 -20.99
N MET A 73 -2.56 17.28 -21.99
CA MET A 73 -1.64 18.13 -22.77
C MET A 73 -2.06 18.33 -24.24
N VAL A 74 -3.36 18.34 -24.54
CA VAL A 74 -3.88 18.81 -25.83
C VAL A 74 -5.04 19.79 -25.63
N SER A 75 -4.79 20.95 -25.03
CA SER A 75 -5.76 22.06 -25.05
C SER A 75 -5.14 23.45 -25.01
N ASN A 76 -3.84 23.60 -25.30
CA ASN A 76 -3.16 24.90 -25.31
C ASN A 76 -2.74 25.42 -26.70
N PHE A 77 -3.36 24.92 -27.78
CA PHE A 77 -3.06 25.43 -29.13
C PHE A 77 -4.32 25.64 -29.98
N LEU A 78 -5.27 26.43 -29.48
CA LEU A 78 -6.14 27.23 -30.33
C LEU A 78 -5.93 28.69 -29.94
N SER A 79 -4.79 29.20 -30.41
CA SER A 79 -4.52 30.62 -30.49
C SER A 79 -5.59 31.22 -31.39
N LYS A 80 -6.35 32.14 -30.81
CA LYS A 80 -7.34 33.01 -31.45
C LYS A 80 -6.81 33.52 -32.79
N LYS A 81 -7.56 33.25 -33.85
CA LYS A 81 -7.58 34.10 -35.05
C LYS A 81 -8.28 35.39 -34.74
#